data_AF-E2BDS9-F1
#
_entry.id   AF-E2BDS9-F1
#
_cell.length_a   1.000
_cell.length_b   1.000
_cell.length_c   1.000
_cell.angle_alpha   90.00
_cell.angle_beta   90.00
_cell.angle_gamma   90.00
#
_symmetry.space_group_name_H-M   'P 1'
#
loop_
_entity.id
_entity.type
_entity.pdbx_description
1 polymer ?
#
loop_
_entity_poly.entity_id
_entity_poly.type
_entity_poly.pdbx_seq_one_letter_code
_entity_poly.pdbx_strand_id
1 'polypeptide(L)'
;MTATGLRKTRFLAIRPQFSDDAFRLEADLYMPELFCEGTCEAQGNIGGFRMGGKGNFNLTIGGIESLWVISGPVENDTWIINHFNIFPKPKSMKIYINNLFEGNRELSK
;
A
#
# COMPACT_ATOMS: atom_id res chain seq x y z
N MET A 1 0.67 2.42 12.79
CA MET A 1 1.34 2.71 11.49
C MET A 1 0.78 4.02 10.97
N THR A 2 1.64 4.88 10.45
CA THR A 2 1.30 6.14 9.80
C THR A 2 1.79 6.06 8.36
N ALA A 3 0.98 6.54 7.41
CA ALA A 3 1.36 6.66 6.00
C ALA A 3 1.16 8.11 5.53
N THR A 4 2.17 8.67 4.88
CA THR A 4 2.19 10.05 4.38
C THR A 4 2.63 10.08 2.93
N GLY A 5 2.16 11.07 2.16
CA GLY A 5 2.51 11.22 0.74
C GLY A 5 1.31 11.19 -0.20
N LEU A 6 0.16 10.64 0.22
CA LEU A 6 -1.07 10.57 -0.58
C LEU A 6 -1.56 11.95 -1.07
N ARG A 7 -1.24 13.04 -0.36
CA ARG A 7 -1.53 14.42 -0.81
C ARG A 7 -0.91 14.77 -2.17
N LYS A 8 0.22 14.15 -2.53
CA LYS A 8 0.92 14.40 -3.80
C LYS A 8 0.44 13.50 -4.95
N THR A 9 -0.56 12.66 -4.71
CA THR A 9 -1.14 11.77 -5.72
C THR A 9 -1.70 12.57 -6.88
N ARG A 10 -1.47 12.08 -8.10
CA ARG A 10 -1.98 12.65 -9.33
C ARG A 10 -2.93 11.65 -9.98
N PHE A 11 -4.10 12.09 -10.38
CA PHE A 11 -4.99 11.30 -11.23
C PHE A 11 -4.51 11.42 -12.68
N LEU A 12 -4.22 10.28 -13.30
CA LEU A 12 -3.79 10.20 -14.70
C LEU A 12 -4.99 10.02 -15.63
N ALA A 13 -5.92 9.15 -15.23
CA ALA A 13 -7.16 8.91 -15.94
C ALA A 13 -8.24 8.42 -14.98
N ILE A 14 -9.48 8.85 -15.21
CA ILE A 14 -10.66 8.39 -14.49
C ILE A 14 -11.65 7.85 -15.52
N ARG A 15 -12.10 6.60 -15.34
CA ARG A 15 -12.99 5.89 -16.26
C ARG A 15 -14.20 5.37 -15.48
N PRO A 16 -15.27 6.17 -15.37
CA PRO A 16 -16.54 5.72 -14.80
C PRO A 16 -17.29 4.85 -15.82
N GLN A 17 -17.92 3.79 -15.33
CA GLN A 17 -18.75 2.87 -16.10
C GLN A 17 -20.02 2.58 -15.29
N PHE A 18 -21.17 2.72 -15.91
CA PHE A 18 -22.46 2.37 -15.32
C PHE A 18 -23.05 1.22 -16.14
N SER A 19 -23.34 0.09 -15.50
CA SER A 19 -24.01 -1.05 -16.12
C SER A 19 -25.16 -1.49 -15.23
N ASP A 20 -26.38 -1.47 -15.76
CA ASP A 20 -27.64 -1.88 -15.11
C ASP A 20 -27.76 -1.37 -13.66
N ASP A 21 -27.30 -2.15 -12.68
CA ASP A 21 -27.42 -1.88 -11.24
C ASP A 21 -26.09 -1.57 -10.52
N ALA A 22 -24.96 -1.54 -11.23
CA ALA A 22 -23.64 -1.36 -10.65
C ALA A 22 -22.86 -0.20 -11.29
N PHE A 23 -22.34 0.68 -10.44
CA PHE A 23 -21.38 1.69 -10.83
C PHE A 23 -19.96 1.19 -10.56
N ARG A 24 -19.09 1.35 -11.55
CA ARG A 24 -17.68 0.97 -11.51
C ARG A 24 -16.83 2.17 -11.88
N LEU A 25 -15.79 2.42 -11.08
CA LEU A 25 -14.82 3.48 -11.30
C LEU A 25 -13.43 2.85 -11.39
N GLU A 26 -12.78 3.03 -12.53
CA GLU A 26 -11.35 2.80 -12.64
C GLU A 26 -10.61 4.13 -12.56
N ALA A 27 -9.60 4.22 -11.69
CA ALA A 27 -8.73 5.37 -11.59
C ALA A 27 -7.28 4.93 -11.76
N ASP A 28 -6.59 5.49 -12.76
CA ASP A 28 -5.14 5.41 -12.87
C ASP A 28 -4.54 6.57 -12.07
N LEU A 29 -3.66 6.26 -11.13
CA LEU A 29 -3.02 7.23 -10.27
C LEU A 29 -1.49 7.11 -10.35
N TYR A 30 -0.82 8.24 -10.15
CA TYR A 30 0.60 8.30 -9.90
C TYR A 30 0.87 8.93 -8.53
N MET A 31 1.55 8.21 -7.66
CA MET A 31 2.02 8.71 -6.37
C MET A 31 3.54 8.86 -6.43
N PRO A 32 4.10 10.09 -6.37
CA PRO A 32 5.54 10.29 -6.47
C PRO A 32 6.31 9.58 -5.36
N GLU A 33 5.79 9.61 -4.14
CA GLU A 33 6.42 9.02 -2.97
C GLU A 33 5.36 8.72 -1.90
N LEU A 34 5.48 7.56 -1.26
CA LEU A 34 4.73 7.18 -0.07
C LEU A 34 5.74 6.81 1.02
N PHE A 35 5.63 7.46 2.17
CA PHE A 35 6.41 7.15 3.36
C PHE A 35 5.50 6.53 4.41
N CYS A 36 5.84 5.32 4.85
CA CYS A 36 5.14 4.58 5.88
C CYS A 36 6.08 4.35 7.06
N GLU A 37 5.59 4.54 8.28
CA GLU A 37 6.33 4.22 9.49
C GLU A 37 5.43 3.60 10.56
N GLY A 38 6.03 2.85 11.47
CA GLY A 38 5.30 2.29 12.59
C GLY A 38 6.10 1.22 13.30
N THR A 39 5.41 0.42 14.11
CA THR A 39 5.99 -0.75 14.76
C THR A 39 5.46 -1.99 14.07
N CYS A 40 6.34 -2.92 13.73
CA CYS A 40 6.00 -4.24 13.22
C CYS A 40 6.50 -5.31 14.18
N GLU A 41 5.77 -6.40 14.27
CA GLU A 41 6.23 -7.65 14.87
C GLU A 41 6.28 -8.68 13.75
N ALA A 42 7.45 -9.26 13.52
CA ALA A 42 7.66 -10.23 12.46
C ALA A 42 8.27 -11.50 13.05
N GLN A 43 7.74 -12.64 12.60
CA GLN A 43 8.30 -13.96 12.86
C GLN A 43 8.32 -14.73 11.55
N GLY A 44 9.43 -15.37 11.24
CA GLY A 44 9.55 -16.15 10.01
C GLY A 44 10.96 -16.64 9.77
N ASN A 45 11.21 -17.13 8.56
CA ASN A 45 12.55 -17.52 8.13
C ASN A 45 12.88 -16.80 6.82
N ILE A 46 14.07 -16.21 6.74
CA ILE A 46 14.64 -15.70 5.49
C ILE A 46 15.81 -16.61 5.14
N GLY A 47 15.62 -17.46 4.12
CA GLY A 47 16.57 -18.54 3.82
C GLY A 47 16.72 -19.50 5.00
N GLY A 48 17.96 -19.73 5.44
CA GLY A 48 18.28 -20.55 6.62
C GLY A 48 18.24 -19.82 7.95
N PHE A 49 17.94 -18.52 7.98
CA PHE A 49 17.96 -17.71 9.19
C PHE A 49 16.56 -17.49 9.74
N ARG A 50 16.39 -17.74 11.04
CA ARG A 50 15.16 -17.38 11.75
C ARG A 50 15.14 -15.87 11.96
N MET A 51 14.08 -15.26 11.47
CA MET A 51 13.74 -13.86 11.67
C MET A 51 12.70 -13.75 12.79
N GLY A 52 12.88 -12.79 13.68
CA GLY A 52 12.07 -12.66 14.88
C GLY A 52 12.29 -11.30 15.51
N GLY A 53 11.20 -10.63 15.88
CA GLY A 53 11.30 -9.44 16.70
C GLY A 53 10.19 -8.43 16.49
N LYS A 54 10.07 -7.54 17.48
CA LYS A 54 9.22 -6.37 17.44
C LYS A 54 10.09 -5.14 17.35
N GLY A 55 9.82 -4.28 16.38
CA GLY A 55 10.64 -3.10 16.17
C GLY A 55 9.97 -2.07 15.30
N ASN A 56 10.58 -0.89 15.27
CA ASN A 56 10.11 0.18 14.42
C ASN A 56 10.60 -0.06 12.99
N PHE A 57 9.73 0.21 12.03
CA PHE A 57 10.07 0.23 10.63
C PHE A 57 9.77 1.59 10.03
N ASN A 58 10.53 1.93 8.99
CA ASN A 58 10.12 2.90 8.01
C ASN A 58 10.28 2.31 6.60
N LEU A 59 9.42 2.74 5.70
CA LEU A 59 9.28 2.23 4.35
C LEU A 59 9.06 3.44 3.45
N THR A 60 9.97 3.66 2.51
CA THR A 60 9.83 4.66 1.45
C THR A 60 9.57 3.95 0.14
N ILE A 61 8.45 4.27 -0.50
CA ILE A 61 8.08 3.74 -1.81
C ILE A 61 8.06 4.90 -2.81
N GLY A 62 8.87 4.80 -3.87
CA GLY A 62 9.00 5.86 -4.86
C GLY A 62 8.38 5.49 -6.20
N GLY A 63 7.74 6.48 -6.84
CA GLY A 63 7.19 6.40 -8.20
C GLY A 63 6.18 5.27 -8.36
N ILE A 64 5.02 5.40 -7.73
CA ILE A 64 3.99 4.35 -7.72
C ILE A 64 2.97 4.68 -8.80
N GLU A 65 2.87 3.81 -9.80
CA GLU A 65 1.71 3.78 -10.70
C GLU A 65 0.67 2.82 -10.10
N SER A 66 -0.58 3.23 -10.01
CA SER A 66 -1.62 2.40 -9.37
C SER A 66 -2.92 2.46 -10.13
N LEU A 67 -3.53 1.30 -10.35
CA LEU A 67 -4.93 1.20 -10.79
C LEU A 67 -5.80 0.95 -9.57
N TRP A 68 -6.77 1.82 -9.34
CA TRP A 68 -7.85 1.61 -8.38
C TRP A 68 -9.10 1.18 -9.12
N VAL A 69 -9.69 0.06 -8.72
CA VAL A 69 -10.97 -0.43 -9.24
C VAL A 69 -11.97 -0.45 -8.10
N ILE A 70 -12.94 0.44 -8.18
CA ILE A 70 -13.97 0.64 -7.16
C ILE A 70 -15.32 0.29 -7.78
N SER A 71 -16.15 -0.50 -7.11
CA SER A 71 -17.45 -0.88 -7.65
C SER A 71 -18.50 -1.15 -6.58
N GLY A 72 -19.75 -0.94 -6.95
CA GLY A 72 -20.93 -1.31 -6.18
C GLY A 72 -22.19 -0.59 -6.68
N PRO A 73 -23.36 -0.89 -6.10
CA PRO A 73 -24.63 -0.35 -6.56
C PRO A 73 -24.82 1.13 -6.19
N VAL A 74 -25.71 1.80 -6.92
CA VAL A 74 -26.20 3.14 -6.55
C VAL A 74 -27.63 2.99 -6.04
N GLU A 75 -27.85 3.28 -4.77
CA GLU A 75 -29.16 3.19 -4.11
C GLU A 75 -29.53 4.56 -3.55
N ASN A 76 -30.71 5.08 -3.89
CA ASN A 76 -31.20 6.38 -3.42
C ASN A 76 -30.13 7.50 -3.58
N ASP A 77 -29.59 7.65 -4.81
CA ASP A 77 -28.53 8.59 -5.17
C ASP A 77 -27.21 8.46 -4.38
N THR A 78 -27.03 7.34 -3.68
CA THR A 78 -25.83 7.05 -2.90
C THR A 78 -25.09 5.85 -3.49
N TRP A 79 -23.81 6.04 -3.81
CA TRP A 79 -22.96 4.93 -4.23
C TRP A 79 -22.49 4.10 -3.03
N ILE A 80 -22.89 2.83 -2.98
CA ILE A 80 -22.48 1.88 -1.97
C ILE A 80 -21.25 1.13 -2.48
N ILE A 81 -20.10 1.30 -1.83
CA ILE A 81 -18.85 0.65 -2.25
C ILE A 81 -18.79 -0.78 -1.69
N ASN A 82 -18.92 -1.77 -2.56
CA ASN A 82 -18.79 -3.19 -2.20
C ASN A 82 -17.36 -3.71 -2.40
N HIS A 83 -16.67 -3.21 -3.43
CA HIS A 83 -15.30 -3.62 -3.74
C HIS A 83 -14.42 -2.41 -3.97
N PHE A 84 -13.23 -2.44 -3.35
CA PHE A 84 -12.16 -1.48 -3.58
C PHE A 84 -10.84 -2.24 -3.71
N ASN A 85 -10.43 -2.46 -4.95
CA ASN A 85 -9.18 -3.15 -5.28
C ASN A 85 -8.11 -2.15 -5.73
N ILE A 86 -6.90 -2.30 -5.21
CA ILE A 86 -5.76 -1.43 -5.51
C ILE A 86 -4.63 -2.31 -6.07
N PHE A 87 -4.13 -1.93 -7.25
CA PHE A 87 -3.04 -2.62 -7.93
C PHE A 87 -1.84 -1.69 -8.07
N PRO A 88 -0.96 -1.59 -7.05
CA PRO A 88 0.19 -0.69 -7.08
C PRO A 88 1.39 -1.31 -7.80
N LYS A 89 2.14 -0.48 -8.52
CA LYS A 89 3.39 -0.82 -9.21
C LYS A 89 4.46 0.19 -8.79
N PRO A 90 5.20 -0.09 -7.70
CA PRO A 90 6.27 0.79 -7.24
C PRO A 90 7.50 0.69 -8.15
N LYS A 91 8.12 1.83 -8.50
CA LYS A 91 9.42 1.86 -9.21
C LYS A 91 10.60 1.60 -8.28
N SER A 92 10.47 1.96 -7.00
CA SER A 92 11.51 1.75 -5.99
C SER A 92 10.91 1.53 -4.61
N MET A 93 11.63 0.80 -3.77
CA MET A 93 11.26 0.53 -2.39
C MET A 93 12.52 0.50 -1.51
N LYS A 94 12.49 1.20 -0.38
CA LYS A 94 13.51 1.15 0.67
C LYS A 94 12.84 0.87 1.99
N ILE A 95 13.30 -0.16 2.68
CA ILE A 95 12.77 -0.58 3.98
C ILE A 95 13.90 -0.54 4.98
N TYR A 96 13.64 0.05 6.14
CA TYR A 96 14.48 -0.06 7.32
C TYR A 96 13.65 -0.66 8.44
N ILE A 97 14.12 -1.75 9.03
CA ILE A 97 13.48 -2.40 10.18
C ILE A 97 14.50 -2.52 11.29
N ASN A 98 14.18 -1.95 12.44
CA ASN A 98 14.96 -2.16 13.64
C ASN A 98 14.55 -3.48 14.30
N ASN A 99 15.52 -4.17 14.92
CA ASN A 99 15.27 -5.35 15.75
C ASN A 99 14.64 -6.55 15.00
N LEU A 100 15.01 -6.74 13.72
CA LEU A 100 14.49 -7.82 12.87
C LEU A 100 14.97 -9.23 13.29
N PHE A 101 16.07 -9.31 14.05
CA PHE A 101 16.69 -10.53 14.54
C PHE A 101 16.90 -10.50 16.07
N GLU A 102 15.89 -10.01 16.80
CA GLU A 102 15.91 -9.93 18.28
C GLU A 102 17.15 -9.20 18.84
N GLY A 103 17.69 -8.25 18.08
CA GLY A 103 18.84 -7.43 18.47
C GLY A 103 20.19 -8.07 18.17
N ASN A 104 20.23 -9.18 17.44
CA ASN A 104 21.48 -9.81 16.99
C ASN A 104 22.25 -8.86 16.05
N ARG A 105 23.36 -8.30 16.56
CA ARG A 105 24.19 -7.30 15.87
C ARG A 105 24.91 -7.83 14.63
N GLU A 106 25.16 -9.14 14.53
CA GLU A 106 25.84 -9.73 13.36
C GLU A 106 24.91 -9.83 12.16
N LEU A 107 23.63 -10.12 12.40
CA LEU A 107 22.59 -10.24 11.38
C LEU A 107 21.84 -8.93 11.12
N SER A 108 22.01 -7.93 11.99
CA SER A 108 21.39 -6.60 11.87
C SER A 108 22.33 -5.55 11.22
N LYS A 109 23.39 -5.98 10.55
CA LYS A 109 24.32 -5.11 9.79
C LYS A 109 23.83 -4.83 8.38
#